data_AF-A0A420FQU6-F1
#
_entry.id   AF-A0A420FQU6-F1
#
_cell.length_a   1.000
_cell.length_b   1.000
_cell.length_c   1.000
_cell.angle_alpha   90.00
_cell.angle_beta   90.00
_cell.angle_gamma   90.00
#
_symmetry.space_group_name_H-M   'P 1'
#
loop_
_entity.id
_entity.type
_entity.pdbx_description
1 polymer ?
#
loop_
_entity_poly.entity_id
_entity_poly.type
_entity_poly.pdbx_seq_one_letter_code
_entity_poly.pdbx_strand_id
1 'polypeptide(L)'
;MAAHQPIPPYSLADTVKPDWYREYYGQVVMIDNEFVTQKNGSYLIDLPLQIVPDSTYVFFLSTRIPLELLKRSTEFYPDLQHFVLIVPDWKYYDEVAKEATKNGMCMEPVTTNFYYSIKREDGAVKVDSIRLSGEENARFDFVKPISPKGMLTVYRRESYGSVCCPRDPKWDNVDKDELFIREFERRSHLNVTRGRYVQMEGKEGEKSVYYTLPGLSSAQRLEFLADKYTEWGVNKDMEAKTFMPKLFTPQIVPMVTEGFNKMKELP
;
A
#
# COMPACT_ATOMS: atom_id res chain seq x y z
N MET A 1 -35.92 14.59 40.24
CA MET A 1 -35.80 14.77 38.79
C MET A 1 -34.54 15.55 38.52
N ALA A 2 -33.46 14.88 38.15
CA ALA A 2 -32.18 15.52 37.82
C ALA A 2 -32.15 15.76 36.31
N ALA A 3 -32.09 17.03 35.91
CA ALA A 3 -31.99 17.44 34.52
C ALA A 3 -30.71 16.84 33.91
N HIS A 4 -30.87 16.09 32.82
CA HIS A 4 -29.77 15.69 31.96
C HIS A 4 -29.14 16.96 31.38
N GLN A 5 -27.91 17.25 31.77
CA GLN A 5 -27.10 18.19 31.01
C GLN A 5 -26.79 17.53 29.66
N PRO A 6 -27.12 18.17 28.52
CA PRO A 6 -26.65 17.70 27.23
C PRO A 6 -25.13 17.75 27.24
N ILE A 7 -24.50 16.66 26.81
CA ILE A 7 -23.08 16.62 26.48
C ILE A 7 -22.83 17.79 25.52
N PRO A 8 -21.84 18.68 25.78
CA PRO A 8 -21.62 19.82 24.90
C PRO A 8 -21.30 19.28 23.50
N PRO A 9 -21.85 19.86 22.42
CA PRO A 9 -21.34 19.57 21.09
C PRO A 9 -19.86 19.98 21.12
N TYR A 10 -18.97 19.02 20.83
CA TYR A 10 -17.57 19.35 20.55
C TYR A 10 -17.59 20.51 19.55
N SER A 11 -17.11 21.68 19.96
CA SER A 11 -17.21 22.89 19.15
C SER A 11 -16.53 22.62 17.81
N LEU A 12 -17.32 22.60 16.74
CA LEU A 12 -16.83 22.80 15.39
C LEU A 12 -16.30 24.23 15.36
N ALA A 13 -15.03 24.40 15.74
CA ALA A 13 -14.32 25.60 15.36
C ALA A 13 -14.39 25.65 13.83
N ASP A 14 -14.80 26.78 13.25
CA ASP A 14 -14.79 27.02 11.81
C ASP A 14 -13.43 26.58 11.26
N THR A 15 -13.36 25.36 10.77
CA THR A 15 -12.07 24.75 10.46
C THR A 15 -11.77 25.25 9.07
N VAL A 16 -10.94 26.30 9.00
CA VAL A 16 -10.50 26.85 7.72
C VAL A 16 -9.98 25.69 6.88
N LYS A 17 -10.67 25.40 5.78
CA LYS A 17 -10.34 24.28 4.89
C LYS A 17 -8.92 24.54 4.33
N PRO A 18 -7.98 23.58 4.46
CA PRO A 18 -6.64 23.75 3.93
C PRO A 18 -6.63 23.94 2.41
N ASP A 19 -5.62 24.62 1.87
CA ASP A 19 -5.52 24.93 0.43
C ASP A 19 -5.47 23.69 -0.48
N TRP A 20 -5.07 22.54 0.07
CA TRP A 20 -5.03 21.27 -0.65
C TRP A 20 -6.39 20.56 -0.68
N TYR A 21 -7.32 20.92 0.21
CA TYR A 21 -8.65 20.33 0.24
C TYR A 21 -9.46 20.76 -0.99
N ARG A 22 -10.35 19.87 -1.45
CA ARG A 22 -11.31 20.11 -2.53
C ARG A 22 -12.69 19.66 -2.07
N GLU A 23 -13.72 20.40 -2.45
CA GLU A 23 -15.12 20.04 -2.18
C GLU A 23 -15.62 18.89 -3.09
N TYR A 24 -14.85 18.57 -4.12
CA TYR A 24 -15.15 17.50 -5.05
C TYR A 24 -13.87 16.79 -5.51
N TYR A 25 -13.88 15.46 -5.45
CA TYR A 25 -12.84 14.60 -6.01
C TYR A 25 -13.47 13.67 -7.05
N GLY A 26 -13.22 13.94 -8.32
CA GLY A 26 -13.82 13.19 -9.44
C GLY A 26 -13.14 11.85 -9.78
N GLN A 27 -12.05 11.50 -9.10
CA GLN A 27 -11.31 10.26 -9.33
C GLN A 27 -10.78 9.72 -8.00
N VAL A 28 -11.67 9.08 -7.24
CA VAL A 28 -11.33 8.47 -5.94
C VAL A 28 -11.17 6.97 -6.11
N VAL A 29 -10.01 6.44 -5.75
CA VAL A 29 -9.76 5.00 -5.72
C VAL A 29 -10.23 4.46 -4.38
N MET A 30 -11.27 3.62 -4.39
CA MET A 30 -11.73 2.96 -3.18
C MET A 30 -10.80 1.77 -2.84
N ILE A 31 -10.32 1.74 -1.61
CA ILE A 31 -9.60 0.61 -1.02
C ILE A 31 -10.57 -0.04 -0.03
N ASP A 32 -11.13 -1.18 -0.43
CA ASP A 32 -12.11 -1.94 0.33
C ASP A 32 -11.60 -3.32 0.73
N ASN A 33 -12.44 -4.08 1.43
CA ASN A 33 -12.04 -5.39 1.93
C ASN A 33 -11.86 -6.43 0.80
N GLU A 34 -12.41 -6.22 -0.41
CA GLU A 34 -12.19 -7.16 -1.52
C GLU A 34 -10.76 -7.07 -2.08
N PHE A 35 -10.10 -5.92 -1.94
CA PHE A 35 -8.71 -5.76 -2.35
C PHE A 35 -7.69 -5.87 -1.21
N VAL A 36 -8.13 -5.96 0.05
CA VAL A 36 -7.23 -5.97 1.20
C VAL A 36 -7.13 -7.37 1.78
N THR A 37 -5.92 -7.92 1.78
CA THR A 37 -5.61 -9.15 2.50
C THR A 37 -4.70 -8.85 3.69
N GLN A 38 -4.98 -9.46 4.84
CA GLN A 38 -4.19 -9.33 6.06
C GLN A 38 -3.68 -10.70 6.53
N LYS A 39 -2.41 -10.78 6.93
CA LYS A 39 -1.80 -11.96 7.56
C LYS A 39 -0.72 -11.52 8.54
N ASN A 40 -0.82 -11.97 9.79
CA ASN A 40 0.16 -11.67 10.86
C ASN A 40 0.45 -10.17 11.07
N GLY A 41 -0.50 -9.28 10.79
CA GLY A 41 -0.30 -7.84 10.88
C GLY A 41 0.31 -7.19 9.63
N SER A 42 0.75 -7.97 8.64
CA SER A 42 1.08 -7.45 7.32
C SER A 42 -0.16 -7.40 6.43
N TYR A 43 -0.15 -6.49 5.46
CA TYR A 43 -1.25 -6.21 4.56
C TYR A 43 -0.78 -6.21 3.10
N LEU A 44 -1.63 -6.70 2.21
CA LEU A 44 -1.52 -6.50 0.76
C LEU A 44 -2.77 -5.74 0.33
N ILE A 45 -2.58 -4.58 -0.31
CA ILE A 45 -3.63 -3.92 -1.09
C ILE A 45 -3.42 -4.36 -2.54
N ASP A 46 -4.24 -5.30 -3.00
CA ASP A 46 -4.16 -5.94 -4.31
C ASP A 46 -4.85 -5.08 -5.39
N LEU A 47 -4.41 -3.84 -5.52
CA LEU A 47 -4.89 -2.87 -6.50
C LEU A 47 -3.75 -2.40 -7.40
N PRO A 48 -3.71 -2.78 -8.68
CA PRO A 48 -2.72 -2.25 -9.62
C PRO A 48 -3.05 -0.79 -9.92
N LEU A 49 -2.11 0.12 -9.68
CA LEU A 49 -2.26 1.54 -9.95
C LEU A 49 -1.19 2.03 -10.92
N GLN A 50 -1.61 2.62 -12.03
CA GLN A 50 -0.69 3.31 -12.93
C GLN A 50 -0.43 4.70 -12.34
N ILE A 51 0.81 4.94 -11.93
CA ILE A 51 1.24 6.22 -11.37
C ILE A 51 1.67 7.13 -12.53
N VAL A 52 0.99 8.26 -12.66
CA VAL A 52 1.34 9.35 -13.57
C VAL A 52 2.10 10.38 -12.76
N PRO A 53 3.32 10.78 -13.19
CA PRO A 53 4.06 11.85 -12.53
C PRO A 53 3.21 13.11 -12.34
N ASP A 54 3.47 13.84 -11.24
CA ASP A 54 2.83 15.10 -10.89
C ASP A 54 1.30 15.06 -10.70
N SER A 55 0.71 13.88 -10.64
CA SER A 55 -0.72 13.70 -10.36
C SER A 55 -0.98 13.46 -8.87
N THR A 56 -1.98 14.12 -8.31
CA THR A 56 -2.44 13.85 -6.93
C THR A 56 -3.50 12.75 -6.95
N TYR A 57 -3.17 11.61 -6.34
CA TYR A 57 -4.10 10.50 -6.20
C TYR A 57 -4.95 10.66 -4.94
N VAL A 58 -6.21 10.23 -5.00
CA VAL A 58 -7.13 10.28 -3.88
C VAL A 58 -7.62 8.87 -3.59
N PHE A 59 -7.42 8.42 -2.35
CA PHE A 59 -7.83 7.10 -1.90
C PHE A 59 -8.91 7.23 -0.83
N PHE A 60 -9.96 6.41 -0.92
CA PHE A 60 -10.92 6.24 0.16
C PHE A 60 -10.72 4.88 0.81
N LEU A 61 -10.26 4.89 2.07
CA LEU A 61 -9.96 3.68 2.82
C LEU A 61 -11.18 3.24 3.62
N SER A 62 -11.96 2.31 3.07
CA SER A 62 -13.10 1.71 3.77
C SER A 62 -12.71 0.55 4.70
N THR A 63 -11.42 0.24 4.79
CA THR A 63 -10.86 -0.83 5.62
C THR A 63 -10.12 -0.27 6.84
N ARG A 64 -9.85 -1.13 7.84
CA ARG A 64 -9.16 -0.75 9.08
C ARG A 64 -7.64 -1.01 9.03
N ILE A 65 -6.98 -0.66 7.92
CA ILE A 65 -5.51 -0.70 7.85
C ILE A 65 -4.92 0.36 8.80
N PRO A 66 -3.91 0.02 9.64
CA PRO A 66 -3.24 1.00 10.49
C PRO A 66 -2.68 2.16 9.67
N LEU A 67 -3.13 3.37 9.97
CA LEU A 67 -2.79 4.58 9.22
C LEU A 67 -1.29 4.87 9.16
N GLU A 68 -0.54 4.50 10.20
CA GLU A 68 0.92 4.65 10.22
C GLU A 68 1.61 3.82 9.13
N LEU A 69 1.05 2.68 8.72
CA LEU A 69 1.56 1.90 7.59
C LEU A 69 1.38 2.65 6.27
N LEU A 70 0.26 3.35 6.09
CA LEU A 70 -0.01 4.13 4.87
C LEU A 70 0.85 5.41 4.81
N LYS A 71 1.10 6.04 5.96
CA LYS A 71 1.92 7.26 6.07
C LYS A 71 3.41 6.99 5.92
N ARG A 72 3.94 5.95 6.58
CA ARG A 72 5.40 5.71 6.69
C ARG A 72 5.94 4.75 5.65
N SER A 73 5.10 3.92 5.03
CA SER A 73 5.59 2.88 4.14
C SER A 73 6.01 3.45 2.80
N THR A 74 7.28 3.23 2.45
CA THR A 74 7.79 3.32 1.08
C THR A 74 7.14 2.28 0.16
N GLU A 75 6.41 1.30 0.70
CA GLU A 75 5.76 0.25 -0.08
C GLU A 75 4.29 0.56 -0.42
N PHE A 76 3.67 1.60 0.18
CA PHE A 76 2.36 2.09 -0.27
C PHE A 76 2.56 2.99 -1.50
N TYR A 77 2.50 2.40 -2.68
CA TYR A 77 2.77 3.02 -3.99
C TYR A 77 4.00 3.95 -3.94
N PRO A 78 5.23 3.40 -3.96
CA PRO A 78 6.47 4.15 -3.73
C PRO A 78 6.64 5.39 -4.60
N ASP A 79 6.17 5.33 -5.85
CA ASP A 79 6.38 6.42 -6.80
C ASP A 79 5.41 7.60 -6.57
N LEU A 80 4.41 7.45 -5.68
CA LEU A 80 3.55 8.56 -5.27
C LEU A 80 4.27 9.49 -4.31
N GLN A 81 4.56 10.70 -4.77
CA GLN A 81 5.12 11.78 -3.94
C GLN A 81 4.04 12.58 -3.20
N HIS A 82 2.84 12.70 -3.76
CA HIS A 82 1.72 13.39 -3.11
C HIS A 82 0.39 12.66 -3.36
N PHE A 83 -0.36 12.40 -2.29
CA PHE A 83 -1.69 11.82 -2.36
C PHE A 83 -2.57 12.28 -1.18
N VAL A 84 -3.88 12.16 -1.37
CA VAL A 84 -4.90 12.37 -0.33
C VAL A 84 -5.47 11.02 0.07
N LEU A 85 -5.54 10.79 1.37
CA LEU A 85 -6.14 9.60 1.95
C LEU A 85 -7.36 10.02 2.80
N ILE A 86 -8.52 9.51 2.43
CA ILE A 86 -9.80 9.74 3.11
C ILE A 86 -10.11 8.48 3.93
N VAL A 87 -10.33 8.64 5.23
CA VAL A 87 -10.55 7.54 6.16
C VAL A 87 -11.78 7.83 7.01
N PRO A 88 -12.77 6.92 7.09
CA PRO A 88 -13.85 7.03 8.05
C PRO A 88 -13.32 7.20 9.48
N ASP A 89 -13.94 8.06 10.28
CA ASP A 89 -13.61 8.19 11.70
C ASP A 89 -14.13 6.96 12.47
N TRP A 90 -13.40 5.85 12.37
CA TRP A 90 -13.77 4.57 12.98
C TRP A 90 -14.00 4.67 14.48
N LYS A 91 -13.30 5.59 15.17
CA LYS A 91 -13.50 5.82 16.60
C LYS A 91 -14.88 6.41 16.85
N TYR A 92 -15.25 7.46 16.10
CA TYR A 92 -16.59 8.05 16.18
C TYR A 92 -17.68 7.02 15.87
N TYR A 93 -17.53 6.24 14.78
CA TYR A 93 -18.52 5.22 14.43
C TYR A 93 -18.64 4.12 15.50
N ASP A 94 -17.51 3.68 16.09
CA ASP A 94 -17.51 2.69 17.17
C ASP A 94 -18.19 3.24 18.44
N GLU A 95 -18.05 4.53 18.74
CA GLU A 95 -18.71 5.20 19.88
C GLU A 95 -20.22 5.29 19.66
N VAL A 96 -20.68 5.72 18.48
CA VAL A 96 -22.11 5.76 18.13
C VAL A 96 -22.72 4.37 18.20
N ALA A 97 -22.06 3.34 17.66
CA ALA A 97 -22.54 1.96 17.70
C ALA A 97 -22.68 1.42 19.14
N LYS A 98 -21.72 1.74 20.02
CA LYS A 98 -21.77 1.35 21.44
C LYS A 98 -22.93 2.02 22.18
N GLU A 99 -23.16 3.31 21.93
CA GLU A 99 -24.27 4.04 22.55
C GLU A 99 -25.64 3.54 22.06
N ALA A 100 -25.75 3.25 20.76
CA ALA A 100 -26.96 2.71 20.15
C ALA A 100 -27.32 1.36 20.80
N THR A 101 -26.32 0.49 20.96
CA THR A 101 -26.45 -0.81 21.63
C THR A 101 -26.85 -0.65 23.10
N LYS A 102 -26.20 0.25 23.84
CA LYS A 102 -26.47 0.49 25.27
C LYS A 102 -27.90 0.96 25.52
N ASN A 103 -28.42 1.79 24.63
CA ASN A 103 -29.74 2.39 24.77
C ASN A 103 -30.84 1.61 24.03
N GLY A 104 -30.49 0.48 23.37
CA GLY A 104 -31.45 -0.36 22.64
C GLY A 104 -32.13 0.35 21.46
N MET A 105 -31.44 1.30 20.85
CA MET A 105 -31.98 2.18 19.80
C MET A 105 -31.12 2.13 18.54
N CYS A 106 -31.75 2.36 17.39
CA CYS A 106 -31.03 2.55 16.13
C CYS A 106 -30.62 4.02 16.03
N MET A 107 -29.32 4.27 15.83
CA MET A 107 -28.79 5.59 15.54
C MET A 107 -28.10 5.57 14.19
N GLU A 108 -28.49 6.48 13.30
CA GLU A 108 -27.76 6.72 12.04
C GLU A 108 -26.62 7.70 12.33
N PRO A 109 -25.35 7.29 12.20
CA PRO A 109 -24.22 8.19 12.45
C PRO A 109 -24.12 9.23 11.34
N VAL A 110 -23.80 10.47 11.73
CA VAL A 110 -23.46 11.52 10.77
C VAL A 110 -22.15 11.13 10.07
N THR A 111 -22.14 11.12 8.73
CA THR A 111 -20.94 10.78 7.96
C THR A 111 -19.77 11.66 8.39
N THR A 112 -18.71 11.03 8.89
CA THR A 112 -17.54 11.69 9.43
C THR A 112 -16.27 11.01 8.92
N ASN A 113 -15.38 11.80 8.33
CA ASN A 113 -14.13 11.32 7.73
C ASN A 113 -12.96 12.22 8.12
N PHE A 114 -11.78 11.61 8.23
CA PHE A 114 -10.51 12.30 8.18
C PHE A 114 -9.99 12.34 6.74
N TYR A 115 -9.45 13.49 6.36
CA TYR A 115 -8.75 13.70 5.11
C TYR A 115 -7.29 13.95 5.47
N TYR A 116 -6.38 13.18 4.92
CA TYR A 116 -4.94 13.33 5.11
C TYR A 116 -4.31 13.70 3.78
N SER A 117 -3.60 14.83 3.70
CA SER A 117 -2.69 15.13 2.60
C SER A 117 -1.30 14.65 2.98
N ILE A 118 -0.77 13.67 2.25
CA ILE A 118 0.52 13.05 2.52
C ILE A 118 1.49 13.43 1.40
N LYS A 119 2.59 14.10 1.77
CA LYS A 119 3.68 14.49 0.86
C LYS A 119 4.98 13.83 1.28
N ARG A 120 5.68 13.23 0.32
CA ARG A 120 6.99 12.59 0.49
C ARG A 120 8.02 13.45 -0.25
N GLU A 121 8.96 14.02 0.48
CA GLU A 121 9.99 14.93 -0.05
C GLU A 121 11.30 14.63 0.67
N ASP A 122 12.38 14.34 -0.07
CA ASP A 122 13.75 14.17 0.45
C ASP A 122 13.86 13.22 1.65
N GLY A 123 13.11 12.11 1.63
CA GLY A 123 13.10 11.10 2.70
C GLY A 123 12.29 11.48 3.94
N ALA A 124 11.65 12.66 3.95
CA ALA A 124 10.70 13.08 4.97
C ALA A 124 9.25 12.87 4.49
N VAL A 125 8.37 12.55 5.44
CA VAL A 125 6.91 12.49 5.20
C VAL A 125 6.25 13.63 5.94
N LYS A 126 5.60 14.53 5.19
CA LYS A 126 4.76 15.61 5.73
C LYS A 126 3.31 15.17 5.62
N VAL A 127 2.57 15.30 6.72
CA VAL A 127 1.16 14.94 6.80
C VAL A 127 0.39 16.14 7.34
N ASP A 128 -0.60 16.59 6.58
CA ASP A 128 -1.62 17.52 7.05
C ASP A 128 -2.98 16.81 7.09
N SER A 129 -3.89 17.25 7.94
CA SER A 129 -5.19 16.60 8.09
C SER A 129 -6.32 17.53 8.49
N ILE A 130 -7.51 17.24 7.99
CA ILE A 130 -8.76 17.84 8.45
C ILE A 130 -9.79 16.74 8.73
N ARG A 131 -10.64 16.95 9.75
CA ARG A 131 -11.77 16.09 10.06
C ARG A 131 -13.04 16.82 9.69
N LEU A 132 -13.90 16.21 8.88
CA LEU A 132 -15.14 16.81 8.41
C LEU A 132 -16.33 15.91 8.72
N SER A 133 -17.46 16.52 9.06
CA SER A 133 -18.69 15.83 9.43
C SER A 133 -19.88 16.37 8.64
N GLY A 134 -20.84 15.50 8.34
CA GLY A 134 -22.08 15.86 7.67
C GLY A 134 -21.84 16.45 6.28
N GLU A 135 -22.51 17.57 5.99
CA GLU A 135 -22.50 18.26 4.70
C GLU A 135 -21.14 18.90 4.35
N GLU A 136 -20.21 18.99 5.31
CA GLU A 136 -18.86 19.50 5.05
C GLU A 136 -17.97 18.51 4.28
N ASN A 137 -18.39 17.25 4.20
CA ASN A 137 -17.64 16.25 3.44
C ASN A 137 -17.62 16.57 1.95
N ALA A 138 -16.51 16.25 1.30
CA ALA A 138 -16.39 16.38 -0.14
C ALA A 138 -17.28 15.35 -0.85
N ARG A 139 -17.68 15.67 -2.08
CA ARG A 139 -18.33 14.71 -2.99
C ARG A 139 -17.28 13.88 -3.73
N PHE A 140 -17.60 12.64 -4.03
CA PHE A 140 -16.68 11.68 -4.64
C PHE A 140 -17.30 10.97 -5.84
N ASP A 141 -16.51 10.82 -6.90
CA ASP A 141 -16.74 9.82 -7.94
C ASP A 141 -15.69 8.72 -7.80
N PHE A 142 -16.15 7.49 -7.62
CA PHE A 142 -15.27 6.34 -7.46
C PHE A 142 -14.82 5.79 -8.80
N VAL A 143 -13.53 5.44 -8.88
CA VAL A 143 -12.93 4.80 -10.04
C VAL A 143 -12.24 3.51 -9.64
N LYS A 144 -12.37 2.49 -10.49
CA LYS A 144 -11.64 1.22 -10.33
C LYS A 144 -10.41 1.24 -11.23
N PRO A 145 -9.19 1.23 -10.67
CA PRO A 145 -7.99 1.20 -11.49
C PRO A 145 -7.87 -0.16 -12.19
N ILE A 146 -7.44 -0.13 -13.45
CA ILE A 146 -7.28 -1.31 -14.29
C ILE A 146 -5.85 -1.31 -14.82
N SER A 147 -5.22 -2.48 -14.84
CA SER A 147 -3.90 -2.61 -15.45
C SER A 147 -3.97 -2.35 -16.95
N PRO A 148 -3.22 -1.37 -17.50
CA PRO A 148 -3.21 -1.12 -18.93
C PRO A 148 -2.70 -2.32 -19.71
N LYS A 149 -3.19 -2.50 -20.95
CA LYS A 149 -2.68 -3.54 -21.84
C LYS A 149 -1.18 -3.34 -22.11
N GLY A 150 -0.41 -4.42 -22.10
CA GLY A 150 1.03 -4.38 -22.32
C GLY A 150 1.87 -3.94 -21.12
N MET A 151 1.25 -3.77 -19.94
CA MET A 151 1.96 -3.53 -18.68
C MET A 151 1.90 -4.76 -17.77
N LEU A 152 2.92 -4.91 -16.94
CA LEU A 152 3.02 -5.94 -15.91
C LEU A 152 2.52 -5.38 -14.57
N THR A 153 1.67 -6.15 -13.89
CA THR A 153 1.38 -5.93 -12.47
C THR A 153 2.44 -6.67 -11.66
N VAL A 154 3.31 -5.91 -11.00
CA VAL A 154 4.48 -6.43 -10.28
C VAL A 154 4.28 -6.22 -8.79
N TYR A 155 4.30 -7.31 -8.03
CA TYR A 155 4.16 -7.27 -6.57
C TYR A 155 5.49 -7.01 -5.86
N ARG A 156 6.61 -7.36 -6.51
CA ARG A 156 7.95 -7.11 -5.99
C ARG A 156 8.94 -6.90 -7.13
N ARG A 157 9.83 -5.93 -6.97
CA ARG A 157 10.99 -5.69 -7.84
C ARG A 157 12.26 -5.78 -7.00
N GLU A 158 13.23 -6.56 -7.46
CA GLU A 158 14.57 -6.62 -6.90
C GLU A 158 15.58 -6.14 -7.92
N SER A 159 16.30 -5.07 -7.62
CA SER A 159 17.34 -4.52 -8.51
C SER A 159 18.73 -4.77 -7.93
N TYR A 160 19.65 -5.16 -8.81
CA TYR A 160 21.06 -5.47 -8.57
C TYR A 160 21.91 -4.51 -9.42
N GLY A 161 22.87 -3.82 -8.80
CA GLY A 161 23.85 -2.94 -9.43
C GLY A 161 25.01 -3.71 -10.09
N SER A 162 26.14 -3.04 -10.33
CA SER A 162 27.28 -3.63 -11.06
C SER A 162 27.85 -4.85 -10.33
N VAL A 163 28.32 -5.86 -11.07
CA VAL A 163 29.01 -7.04 -10.51
C VAL A 163 30.44 -6.70 -10.08
N CYS A 164 31.04 -5.64 -10.62
CA CYS A 164 32.47 -5.36 -10.45
C CYS A 164 32.83 -3.98 -9.87
N CYS A 165 32.26 -2.85 -10.34
CA CYS A 165 32.86 -1.52 -10.05
C CYS A 165 31.86 -0.35 -9.91
N PRO A 166 31.47 0.05 -8.68
CA PRO A 166 31.59 -0.72 -7.45
C PRO A 166 30.64 -1.91 -7.49
N ARG A 167 31.12 -3.07 -7.03
CA ARG A 167 30.28 -4.26 -6.90
C ARG A 167 29.12 -3.99 -5.93
N ASP A 168 27.89 -4.24 -6.36
CA ASP A 168 26.73 -4.24 -5.49
C ASP A 168 26.81 -5.43 -4.51
N PRO A 169 26.81 -5.21 -3.18
CA PRO A 169 26.81 -6.29 -2.18
C PRO A 169 25.65 -7.28 -2.31
N LYS A 170 24.57 -6.92 -3.03
CA LYS A 170 23.47 -7.84 -3.32
C LYS A 170 23.91 -9.08 -4.10
N TRP A 171 24.97 -8.96 -4.90
CA TRP A 171 25.51 -10.09 -5.66
C TRP A 171 26.06 -11.21 -4.77
N ASP A 172 26.43 -10.91 -3.52
CA ASP A 172 26.94 -11.91 -2.58
C ASP A 172 25.84 -12.81 -2.01
N ASN A 173 24.57 -12.46 -2.27
CA ASN A 173 23.40 -13.21 -1.83
C ASN A 173 22.53 -13.70 -3.00
N VAL A 174 23.02 -13.67 -4.24
CA VAL A 174 22.22 -14.04 -5.42
C VAL A 174 21.74 -15.50 -5.35
N ASP A 175 22.57 -16.42 -4.85
CA ASP A 175 22.21 -17.84 -4.70
C ASP A 175 21.12 -18.05 -3.63
N LYS A 176 21.00 -17.14 -2.65
CA LYS A 176 19.96 -17.22 -1.62
C LYS A 176 18.56 -16.97 -2.20
N ASP A 177 18.45 -16.10 -3.20
CA ASP A 177 17.16 -15.87 -3.88
C ASP A 177 16.66 -17.16 -4.55
N GLU A 178 17.50 -17.85 -5.31
CA GLU A 178 17.10 -19.11 -5.95
C GLU A 178 16.74 -20.20 -4.92
N LEU A 179 17.51 -20.29 -3.83
CA LEU A 179 17.21 -21.21 -2.73
C LEU A 179 15.88 -20.87 -2.07
N PHE A 180 15.62 -19.60 -1.76
CA PHE A 180 14.36 -19.14 -1.19
C PHE A 180 13.18 -19.52 -2.08
N ILE A 181 13.27 -19.27 -3.39
CA ILE A 181 12.18 -19.62 -4.32
C ILE A 181 11.91 -21.12 -4.26
N ARG A 182 12.95 -21.97 -4.40
CA ARG A 182 12.78 -23.43 -4.36
C ARG A 182 12.20 -23.91 -3.03
N GLU A 183 12.66 -23.37 -1.91
CA GLU A 183 12.16 -23.70 -0.59
C GLU A 183 10.72 -23.24 -0.38
N PHE A 184 10.39 -22.04 -0.85
CA PHE A 184 9.04 -21.48 -0.83
C PHE A 184 8.08 -22.38 -1.61
N GLU A 185 8.41 -22.73 -2.84
CA GLU A 185 7.56 -23.58 -3.67
C GLU A 185 7.41 -24.97 -3.07
N ARG A 186 8.50 -25.55 -2.54
CA ARG A 186 8.47 -26.86 -1.88
C ARG A 186 7.57 -26.88 -0.65
N ARG A 187 7.61 -25.84 0.20
CA ARG A 187 6.83 -25.80 1.45
C ARG A 187 5.37 -25.40 1.24
N SER A 188 5.11 -24.51 0.29
CA SER A 188 3.79 -23.92 0.06
C SER A 188 3.00 -24.66 -1.03
N HIS A 189 3.68 -25.49 -1.84
CA HIS A 189 3.15 -26.11 -3.05
C HIS A 189 2.63 -25.10 -4.09
N LEU A 190 3.12 -23.86 -4.03
CA LEU A 190 2.82 -22.80 -4.97
C LEU A 190 3.91 -22.72 -6.03
N ASN A 191 3.57 -22.30 -7.25
CA ASN A 191 4.54 -22.03 -8.30
C ASN A 191 4.66 -20.51 -8.46
N VAL A 192 5.75 -19.94 -7.96
CA VAL A 192 6.10 -18.51 -8.03
C VAL A 192 7.13 -18.23 -9.13
N THR A 193 7.71 -19.29 -9.69
CA THR A 193 8.71 -19.22 -10.76
C THR A 193 8.10 -18.67 -12.05
N ARG A 194 6.86 -19.10 -12.37
CA ARG A 194 6.08 -18.51 -13.46
C ARG A 194 5.80 -17.03 -13.21
N GLY A 195 5.95 -16.19 -14.24
CA GLY A 195 5.72 -14.75 -14.13
C GLY A 195 6.83 -13.99 -13.39
N ARG A 196 8.03 -14.58 -13.31
CA ARG A 196 9.26 -13.91 -12.89
C ARG A 196 10.00 -13.40 -14.13
N TYR A 197 10.19 -12.10 -14.24
CA TYR A 197 10.89 -11.50 -15.39
C TYR A 197 12.22 -10.92 -14.96
N VAL A 198 13.25 -11.07 -15.81
CA VAL A 198 14.54 -10.38 -15.66
C VAL A 198 14.71 -9.35 -16.77
N GLN A 199 15.14 -8.16 -16.39
CA GLN A 199 15.59 -7.10 -17.30
C GLN A 199 17.06 -6.80 -17.01
N MET A 200 17.89 -6.80 -18.05
CA MET A 200 19.25 -6.25 -17.93
C MET A 200 19.15 -4.73 -17.97
N GLU A 201 19.79 -4.07 -17.01
CA GLU A 201 19.81 -2.61 -16.88
C GLU A 201 21.14 -2.01 -17.33
N GLY A 202 22.19 -2.83 -17.43
CA GLY A 202 23.54 -2.41 -17.77
C GLY A 202 24.42 -3.56 -18.28
N LYS A 203 25.65 -3.20 -18.64
CA LYS A 203 26.62 -4.12 -19.29
C LYS A 203 27.48 -4.87 -18.29
N GLU A 204 27.48 -4.47 -17.02
CA GLU A 204 28.30 -5.05 -15.96
C GLU A 204 27.49 -6.02 -15.09
N GLY A 205 26.38 -6.54 -15.65
CA GLY A 205 25.51 -7.52 -15.01
C GLY A 205 24.32 -6.92 -14.27
N GLU A 206 24.17 -5.59 -14.26
CA GLU A 206 23.05 -4.91 -13.60
C GLU A 206 21.72 -5.45 -14.12
N LYS A 207 20.82 -5.81 -13.19
CA LYS A 207 19.53 -6.40 -13.54
C LYS A 207 18.44 -6.06 -12.56
N SER A 208 17.22 -6.05 -13.05
CA SER A 208 16.00 -6.02 -12.25
C SER A 208 15.24 -7.33 -12.42
N VAL A 209 14.80 -7.93 -11.32
CA VAL A 209 13.92 -9.10 -11.29
C VAL A 209 12.54 -8.66 -10.81
N TYR A 210 11.52 -8.97 -11.59
CA TYR A 210 10.12 -8.60 -11.35
C TYR A 210 9.29 -9.83 -11.06
N TYR A 211 8.55 -9.82 -9.96
CA TYR A 211 7.67 -10.91 -9.55
C TYR A 211 6.21 -10.50 -9.76
N THR A 212 5.55 -11.09 -10.77
CA THR A 212 4.13 -10.84 -11.08
C THR A 212 3.17 -11.82 -10.37
N LEU A 213 3.70 -12.93 -9.85
CA LEU A 213 2.98 -13.92 -9.03
C LEU A 213 1.61 -14.36 -9.63
N PRO A 214 1.59 -14.78 -10.91
CA PRO A 214 0.37 -15.14 -11.60
C PRO A 214 -0.25 -16.41 -11.01
N GLY A 215 -1.58 -16.47 -10.96
CA GLY A 215 -2.32 -17.64 -10.48
C GLY A 215 -2.34 -17.82 -8.96
N LEU A 216 -1.56 -17.04 -8.20
CA LEU A 216 -1.65 -17.01 -6.75
C LEU A 216 -2.84 -16.15 -6.29
N SER A 217 -3.53 -16.58 -5.23
CA SER A 217 -4.50 -15.75 -4.52
C SER A 217 -3.80 -14.62 -3.75
N SER A 218 -4.53 -13.56 -3.38
CA SER A 218 -3.98 -12.44 -2.62
C SER A 218 -3.36 -12.87 -1.28
N ALA A 219 -3.91 -13.90 -0.62
CA ALA A 219 -3.31 -14.48 0.60
C ALA A 219 -1.95 -15.16 0.34
N GLN A 220 -1.84 -15.90 -0.75
CA GLN A 220 -0.60 -16.56 -1.17
C GLN A 220 0.46 -15.53 -1.64
N ARG A 221 0.02 -14.47 -2.33
CA ARG A 221 0.90 -13.34 -2.68
C ARG A 221 1.44 -12.64 -1.43
N LEU A 222 0.58 -12.34 -0.46
CA LEU A 222 1.01 -11.72 0.80
C LEU A 222 2.00 -12.61 1.58
N GLU A 223 1.77 -13.93 1.61
CA GLU A 223 2.70 -14.87 2.21
C GLU A 223 4.08 -14.84 1.55
N PHE A 224 4.13 -14.91 0.21
CA PHE A 224 5.37 -14.78 -0.53
C PHE A 224 6.09 -13.46 -0.22
N LEU A 225 5.37 -12.34 -0.27
CA LEU A 225 5.93 -10.99 -0.06
C LEU A 225 6.50 -10.83 1.36
N ALA A 226 5.76 -11.28 2.37
CA ALA A 226 6.18 -11.22 3.76
C ALA A 226 7.44 -12.07 3.99
N ASP A 227 7.46 -13.30 3.50
CA ASP A 227 8.60 -14.20 3.66
C ASP A 227 9.84 -13.66 2.93
N LYS A 228 9.66 -13.20 1.69
CA LYS A 228 10.75 -12.62 0.89
C LYS A 228 11.31 -11.36 1.54
N TYR A 229 10.48 -10.55 2.20
CA TYR A 229 10.96 -9.38 2.94
C TYR A 229 11.84 -9.79 4.13
N THR A 230 11.51 -10.87 4.85
CA THR A 230 12.30 -11.32 6.00
C THR A 230 13.68 -11.84 5.63
N GLU A 231 13.84 -12.45 4.45
CA GLU A 231 15.12 -12.98 3.95
C GLU A 231 16.21 -11.89 3.85
N TRP A 232 15.82 -10.70 3.38
CA TRP A 232 16.72 -9.56 3.20
C TRP A 232 17.09 -8.86 4.52
N GLY A 233 16.34 -9.08 5.59
CA GLY A 233 16.60 -8.53 6.92
C GLY A 233 17.61 -9.32 7.77
N VAL A 234 18.15 -10.44 7.28
CA VAL A 234 18.98 -11.37 8.08
C VAL A 234 20.48 -10.99 8.10
N ASN A 235 20.88 -9.83 7.58
CA ASN A 235 22.28 -9.40 7.67
C ASN A 235 22.46 -8.17 8.56
N LYS A 236 23.21 -8.40 9.66
CA LYS A 236 23.79 -7.49 10.65
C LYS A 236 22.93 -7.21 11.88
N ASP A 237 23.22 -7.98 12.92
CA ASP A 237 22.99 -7.71 14.34
C ASP A 237 21.54 -7.47 14.77
N MET A 238 20.89 -8.50 15.32
CA MET A 238 20.16 -8.41 16.62
C MET A 238 19.33 -9.67 16.91
N GLU A 239 19.61 -10.24 18.08
CA GLU A 239 18.72 -11.10 18.86
C GLU A 239 17.45 -10.31 19.28
N ALA A 240 16.50 -10.18 18.36
CA ALA A 240 15.07 -9.99 18.61
C ALA A 240 14.40 -9.77 17.25
N LYS A 241 13.86 -10.83 16.65
CA LYS A 241 12.97 -10.72 15.47
C LYS A 241 11.66 -10.05 15.91
N THR A 242 11.65 -8.74 16.09
CA THR A 242 10.39 -8.00 16.17
C THR A 242 9.80 -7.99 14.77
N PHE A 243 8.82 -8.86 14.52
CA PHE A 243 8.05 -8.82 13.28
C PHE A 243 7.45 -7.43 13.15
N MET A 244 7.90 -6.67 12.16
CA MET A 244 7.34 -5.35 11.86
C MET A 244 6.21 -5.54 10.83
N PRO A 245 4.97 -5.16 11.15
CA PRO A 245 3.89 -5.04 10.17
C PRO A 245 4.34 -4.33 8.88
N LYS A 246 4.02 -4.91 7.72
CA LYS A 246 4.32 -4.32 6.40
C LYS A 246 3.05 -4.12 5.58
N LEU A 247 3.14 -3.24 4.59
CA LEU A 247 2.02 -2.92 3.70
C LEU A 247 2.52 -2.95 2.27
N PHE A 248 2.10 -3.95 1.52
CA PHE A 248 2.50 -4.13 0.13
C PHE A 248 1.43 -3.59 -0.82
N THR A 249 1.88 -3.00 -1.93
CA THR A 249 1.04 -2.63 -3.08
C THR A 249 1.75 -3.06 -4.37
N PRO A 250 1.01 -3.52 -5.39
CA PRO A 250 1.62 -3.81 -6.68
C PRO A 250 1.92 -2.52 -7.45
N GLN A 251 2.95 -2.58 -8.28
CA GLN A 251 3.35 -1.53 -9.22
C GLN A 251 2.97 -1.95 -10.63
N ILE A 252 2.58 -0.97 -11.44
CA ILE A 252 2.42 -1.17 -12.88
C ILE A 252 3.70 -0.73 -13.58
N VAL A 253 4.33 -1.65 -14.30
CA VAL A 253 5.56 -1.38 -15.06
C VAL A 253 5.37 -1.76 -16.54
N PRO A 254 5.88 -0.94 -17.48
CA PRO A 254 5.87 -1.29 -18.90
C PRO A 254 6.66 -2.58 -19.16
N MET A 255 6.12 -3.47 -19.99
CA MET A 255 6.87 -4.64 -20.45
C MET A 255 7.83 -4.22 -21.57
N VAL A 256 9.14 -4.30 -21.32
CA VAL A 256 10.15 -4.03 -22.34
C VAL A 256 10.33 -5.28 -23.20
N THR A 257 9.91 -5.23 -24.47
CA THR A 257 9.89 -6.41 -25.36
C THR A 257 11.06 -6.44 -26.36
N GLU A 258 11.77 -5.33 -26.54
CA GLU A 258 12.80 -5.17 -27.57
C GLU A 258 14.12 -4.62 -27.00
N GLY A 259 15.20 -4.76 -27.77
CA GLY A 259 16.52 -4.23 -27.43
C GLY A 259 17.30 -5.05 -26.40
N PHE A 260 18.38 -4.45 -25.89
CA PHE A 260 19.28 -5.04 -24.90
C PHE A 260 18.57 -5.27 -23.55
N ASN A 261 17.70 -4.33 -23.16
CA ASN A 261 16.97 -4.34 -21.89
C ASN A 261 15.64 -5.12 -21.97
N LYS A 262 15.44 -5.96 -22.99
CA LYS A 262 14.21 -6.74 -23.10
C LYS A 262 14.02 -7.64 -21.87
N MET A 263 12.81 -7.64 -21.34
CA MET A 263 12.41 -8.53 -20.27
C MET A 263 12.35 -9.96 -20.79
N LYS A 264 12.93 -10.88 -20.04
CA LYS A 264 12.85 -12.32 -20.29
C LYS A 264 12.20 -12.99 -19.10
N GLU A 265 11.19 -13.84 -19.34
CA GLU A 265 10.67 -14.69 -18.28
C GLU A 265 11.75 -15.69 -17.88
N LEU A 266 12.04 -15.78 -16.58
CA LEU A 266 12.96 -16.75 -16.03
C LEU A 266 12.26 -18.12 -15.95
N PRO A 267 12.99 -19.21 -16.25
CA PRO A 267 12.46 -20.56 -16.10
C PRO A 267 12.21 -20.91 -14.64
#